data_AF-A0A9D5SL50-F1
#
_entry.id   AF-A0A9D5SL50-F1
#
_cell.length_a   1.000
_cell.length_b   1.000
_cell.length_c   1.000
_cell.angle_alpha   90.00
_cell.angle_beta   90.00
_cell.angle_gamma   90.00
#
_symmetry.space_group_name_H-M   'P 1'
#
loop_
_entity.id
_entity.type
_entity.pdbx_description
1 polymer ?
#
loop_
_entity_poly.entity_id
_entity_poly.type
_entity_poly.pdbx_seq_one_letter_code
_entity_poly.pdbx_strand_id
1 'polypeptide(L)'
;MKNTIKVIALIMTAAILCLALASCGKTLSGTYSAEVAGTGVEFEFKGKKVEMTLKVLGMSGDPVEGTYSIDDDKITFEFASDDKDAKKYNGTFDFEEGDDYIKIGTFGKFTKKA
;
A
#
# COMPACT_ATOMS: atom_id res chain seq x y z
N MET A 1 -33.49 20.90 12.37
CA MET A 1 -32.55 19.82 12.78
C MET A 1 -32.40 18.71 11.74
N LYS A 2 -33.47 18.10 11.19
CA LYS A 2 -33.34 17.01 10.19
C LYS A 2 -32.63 17.41 8.89
N ASN A 3 -32.84 18.65 8.40
CA ASN A 3 -32.22 19.12 7.16
C ASN A 3 -30.75 19.54 7.35
N THR A 4 -30.40 20.04 8.54
CA THR A 4 -29.03 20.43 8.89
C THR A 4 -28.12 19.21 9.02
N ILE A 5 -28.62 18.09 9.56
CA ILE A 5 -27.89 16.81 9.65
C ILE A 5 -27.60 16.23 8.26
N LYS A 6 -28.56 16.33 7.32
CA LYS A 6 -28.37 15.85 5.94
C LYS A 6 -27.34 16.68 5.17
N VAL A 7 -27.32 18.00 5.36
CA VAL A 7 -26.34 18.90 4.72
C VAL A 7 -24.93 18.66 5.26
N ILE A 8 -24.78 18.45 6.57
CA ILE A 8 -23.47 18.13 7.18
C ILE A 8 -22.96 16.76 6.71
N ALA A 9 -23.82 15.75 6.62
CA ALA A 9 -23.45 14.43 6.09
C ALA A 9 -23.03 14.49 4.61
N LEU A 10 -23.69 15.33 3.80
CA LEU A 10 -23.36 15.54 2.39
C LEU A 10 -22.03 16.27 2.21
N ILE A 11 -21.72 17.25 3.08
CA ILE A 11 -20.45 17.99 3.06
C ILE A 11 -19.29 17.10 3.51
N MET A 12 -19.50 16.24 4.52
CA MET A 12 -18.48 15.27 4.95
C MET A 12 -18.20 14.21 3.87
N THR A 13 -19.22 13.70 3.18
CA THR A 13 -19.04 12.76 2.06
C THR A 13 -18.39 13.43 0.84
N ALA A 14 -18.72 14.69 0.55
CA ALA A 14 -18.08 15.45 -0.52
C ALA A 14 -16.61 15.81 -0.20
N ALA A 15 -16.26 16.09 1.05
CA ALA A 15 -14.87 16.35 1.45
C ALA A 15 -13.99 15.09 1.34
N ILE A 16 -14.52 13.91 1.68
CA ILE A 16 -13.85 12.62 1.49
C ILE A 16 -13.66 12.33 -0.01
N LEU A 17 -14.62 12.72 -0.85
CA LEU A 17 -14.54 12.57 -2.31
C LEU A 17 -13.52 13.55 -2.93
N CYS A 18 -13.41 14.78 -2.42
CA CYS A 18 -12.41 15.75 -2.86
C CYS A 18 -10.97 15.35 -2.50
N LEU A 19 -10.75 14.67 -1.36
CA LEU A 19 -9.46 14.06 -1.02
C LEU A 19 -9.13 12.85 -1.92
N ALA A 20 -10.14 12.17 -2.47
CA ALA A 20 -9.93 11.11 -3.46
C ALA A 20 -9.49 11.66 -4.83
N LEU A 21 -9.98 12.85 -5.22
CA LEU A 21 -9.76 13.47 -6.54
C LEU A 21 -8.49 14.35 -6.62
N ALA A 22 -7.99 14.86 -5.49
CA ALA A 22 -6.84 15.77 -5.47
C ALA A 22 -5.46 15.10 -5.59
N SER A 23 -5.39 13.77 -5.58
CA SER A 23 -4.14 13.03 -5.73
C SER A 23 -4.23 12.17 -7.00
N CYS A 24 -3.92 12.80 -8.13
CA CYS A 24 -3.44 12.14 -9.36
C CYS A 24 -2.00 11.62 -9.15
N GLY A 25 -1.72 11.06 -7.97
CA GLY A 25 -0.45 10.42 -7.69
C GLY A 25 -0.35 9.10 -8.43
N LYS A 26 0.88 8.71 -8.79
CA LYS A 26 1.17 7.43 -9.42
C LYS A 26 0.57 6.30 -8.58
N THR A 27 -0.15 5.38 -9.21
CA THR A 27 -0.68 4.18 -8.56
C THR A 27 -0.12 2.93 -9.21
N LEU A 28 0.31 1.98 -8.39
CA LEU A 28 0.63 0.62 -8.76
C LEU A 28 -0.62 -0.25 -8.87
N SER A 29 -0.48 -1.32 -9.64
CA SER A 29 -1.48 -2.37 -9.74
C SER A 29 -0.82 -3.74 -9.84
N GLY A 30 -1.52 -4.75 -9.30
CA GLY A 30 -1.09 -6.14 -9.29
C GLY A 30 -0.25 -6.51 -8.08
N THR A 31 0.26 -7.74 -8.10
CA THR A 31 0.97 -8.35 -6.98
C THR A 31 2.46 -8.39 -7.26
N TYR A 32 3.28 -7.96 -6.30
CA TYR A 32 4.74 -7.98 -6.38
C TYR A 32 5.29 -8.78 -5.22
N SER A 33 6.30 -9.60 -5.46
CA SER A 33 6.87 -10.46 -4.41
C SER A 33 8.38 -10.55 -4.47
N ALA A 34 8.98 -10.71 -3.29
CA ALA A 34 10.36 -11.07 -3.11
C ALA A 34 10.42 -12.25 -2.14
N GLU A 35 11.03 -13.36 -2.57
CA GLU A 35 11.15 -14.57 -1.76
C GLU A 35 12.58 -15.13 -1.86
N VAL A 36 13.15 -15.48 -0.71
CA VAL A 36 14.46 -16.11 -0.59
C VAL A 36 14.33 -17.27 0.39
N ALA A 37 14.65 -18.48 -0.07
CA ALA A 37 14.66 -19.69 0.74
C ALA A 37 13.36 -19.93 1.56
N GLY A 38 12.20 -19.65 0.97
CA GLY A 38 10.89 -19.84 1.60
C GLY A 38 10.43 -18.71 2.53
N THR A 39 11.28 -17.70 2.77
CA THR A 39 10.90 -16.48 3.49
C THR A 39 10.76 -15.34 2.50
N GLY A 40 9.69 -14.57 2.59
CA GLY A 40 9.42 -13.53 1.61
C GLY A 40 8.33 -12.57 2.03
N VAL A 41 8.12 -11.57 1.19
CA VAL A 41 7.04 -10.60 1.32
C VAL A 41 6.37 -10.42 -0.03
N GLU A 42 5.05 -10.30 0.03
CA GLU A 42 4.18 -10.01 -1.08
C GLU A 42 3.40 -8.72 -0.82
N PHE A 43 3.27 -7.88 -1.84
CA PHE A 43 2.44 -6.69 -1.85
C PHE A 43 1.44 -6.77 -3.00
N GLU A 44 0.16 -6.63 -2.69
CA GLU A 44 -0.90 -6.50 -3.68
C GLU A 44 -1.43 -5.07 -3.71
N PHE A 45 -1.27 -4.39 -4.85
CA PHE A 45 -1.66 -2.98 -5.01
C PHE A 45 -2.97 -2.85 -5.78
N LYS A 46 -3.91 -2.08 -5.20
CA LYS A 46 -5.24 -1.77 -5.77
C LYS A 46 -5.56 -0.29 -5.58
N GLY A 47 -5.25 0.53 -6.57
CA GLY A 47 -5.40 1.99 -6.45
C GLY A 47 -4.45 2.53 -5.39
N LYS A 48 -4.95 3.14 -4.32
CA LYS A 48 -4.14 3.65 -3.17
C LYS A 48 -4.03 2.67 -2.00
N LYS A 49 -4.64 1.49 -2.13
CA LYS A 49 -4.58 0.42 -1.13
C LYS A 49 -3.44 -0.53 -1.46
N VAL A 50 -2.88 -1.10 -0.40
CA VAL A 50 -1.92 -2.20 -0.47
C VAL A 50 -2.26 -3.24 0.58
N GLU A 51 -2.19 -4.51 0.20
CA GLU A 51 -2.23 -5.64 1.12
C GLU A 51 -0.83 -6.26 1.17
N MET A 52 -0.30 -6.46 2.37
CA MET A 52 1.01 -7.09 2.58
C MET A 52 0.85 -8.47 3.20
N THR A 53 1.49 -9.46 2.61
CA THR A 53 1.53 -10.83 3.13
C THR A 53 2.96 -11.24 3.39
N LEU A 54 3.26 -11.62 4.64
CA LEU A 54 4.56 -12.18 5.01
C LEU A 54 4.54 -13.68 4.77
N LYS A 55 5.61 -14.21 4.20
CA LYS A 55 5.84 -15.64 4.00
C LYS A 55 6.99 -16.10 4.88
N VAL A 56 6.78 -17.17 5.64
CA VAL A 56 7.81 -17.78 6.50
C VAL A 56 7.80 -19.28 6.26
N LEU A 57 8.97 -19.85 5.90
CA LEU A 57 9.13 -21.28 5.62
C LEU A 57 8.11 -21.84 4.59
N GLY A 58 7.77 -21.04 3.58
CA GLY A 58 6.83 -21.41 2.53
C GLY A 58 5.36 -21.23 2.88
N MET A 59 5.01 -20.87 4.12
CA MET A 59 3.64 -20.58 4.55
C MET A 59 3.37 -19.08 4.54
N SER A 60 2.23 -18.68 3.96
CA SER A 60 1.75 -17.31 4.00
C SER A 60 1.01 -17.04 5.32
N GLY A 61 1.30 -15.91 5.95
CA GLY A 61 0.51 -15.39 7.06
C GLY A 61 -0.77 -14.69 6.60
N ASP A 62 -1.49 -14.10 7.55
CA ASP A 62 -2.67 -13.28 7.25
C ASP A 62 -2.25 -11.96 6.57
N PRO A 63 -3.00 -11.50 5.57
CA PRO A 63 -2.72 -10.23 4.89
C PRO A 63 -2.95 -9.05 5.84
N VAL A 64 -2.06 -8.07 5.76
CA VAL A 64 -2.14 -6.81 6.47
C VAL A 64 -2.53 -5.72 5.50
N GLU A 65 -3.71 -5.13 5.71
CA GLU A 65 -4.18 -4.00 4.92
C GLU A 65 -3.43 -2.70 5.27
N GLY A 66 -3.16 -1.90 4.26
CA GLY A 66 -2.59 -0.57 4.40
C GLY A 66 -2.90 0.34 3.21
N THR A 67 -2.40 1.56 3.31
CA THR A 67 -2.41 2.52 2.22
C THR A 67 -0.98 2.89 1.84
N TYR A 68 -0.83 3.41 0.63
CA TYR A 68 0.44 3.93 0.18
C TYR A 68 0.25 5.17 -0.69
N SER A 69 1.33 5.95 -0.81
CA SER A 69 1.46 7.04 -1.75
C SER A 69 2.82 7.00 -2.42
N ILE A 70 2.87 7.43 -3.67
CA ILE A 70 4.11 7.61 -4.42
C ILE A 70 4.24 9.09 -4.76
N ASP A 71 5.37 9.67 -4.41
CA ASP A 71 5.77 11.04 -4.73
C ASP A 71 7.19 10.98 -5.30
N ASP A 72 7.34 11.31 -6.58
CA ASP A 72 8.58 11.15 -7.35
C ASP A 72 9.25 9.76 -7.20
N ASP A 73 10.43 9.74 -6.56
CA ASP A 73 11.26 8.56 -6.32
C ASP A 73 11.08 8.00 -4.90
N LYS A 74 9.94 8.30 -4.26
CA LYS A 74 9.62 7.87 -2.90
C LYS A 74 8.27 7.15 -2.85
N ILE A 75 8.21 6.09 -2.07
CA ILE A 75 6.98 5.40 -1.69
C ILE A 75 6.80 5.48 -0.18
N THR A 76 5.61 5.85 0.27
CA THR A 76 5.24 5.89 1.69
C THR A 76 4.16 4.86 1.97
N PHE A 77 4.36 4.06 3.01
CA PHE A 77 3.44 3.02 3.44
C PHE A 77 2.86 3.32 4.83
N GLU A 78 1.58 3.02 4.98
CA GLU A 78 0.83 3.13 6.22
C GLU A 78 -0.05 1.88 6.41
N PHE A 79 0.48 0.90 7.15
CA PHE A 79 -0.20 -0.31 7.58
C PHE A 79 -0.77 -0.13 8.99
N ALA A 80 -2.06 -0.44 9.13
CA ALA A 80 -2.78 -0.39 10.40
C ALA A 80 -2.66 -1.74 11.14
N SER A 81 -1.43 -2.13 11.51
CA SER A 81 -1.17 -3.38 12.24
C SER A 81 -0.27 -3.16 13.44
N ASP A 82 -0.54 -3.92 14.51
CA ASP A 82 0.34 -3.99 15.69
C ASP A 82 1.47 -5.03 15.56
N ASP A 83 1.48 -5.78 14.47
CA ASP A 83 2.54 -6.72 14.14
C ASP A 83 3.86 -5.97 13.90
N LYS A 84 4.90 -6.36 14.66
CA LYS A 84 6.24 -5.74 14.58
C LYS A 84 6.89 -5.97 13.22
N ASP A 85 6.62 -7.12 12.59
CA ASP A 85 7.14 -7.44 11.27
C ASP A 85 6.42 -6.68 10.17
N ALA A 86 5.14 -6.34 10.34
CA ALA A 86 4.44 -5.46 9.42
C ALA A 86 4.88 -3.99 9.60
N LYS A 87 5.05 -3.55 10.86
CA LYS A 87 5.45 -2.16 11.19
C LYS A 87 6.78 -1.73 10.58
N LYS A 88 7.71 -2.65 10.28
CA LYS A 88 8.98 -2.30 9.64
C LYS A 88 8.81 -1.75 8.22
N TYR A 89 7.67 -2.00 7.59
CA TYR A 89 7.33 -1.47 6.28
C TYR A 89 6.61 -0.13 6.34
N ASN A 90 6.29 0.42 7.52
CA ASN A 90 5.73 1.77 7.62
C ASN A 90 6.81 2.83 7.43
N GLY A 91 6.42 3.94 6.79
CA GLY A 91 7.27 5.08 6.53
C GLY A 91 7.59 5.25 5.05
N THR A 92 8.56 6.11 4.76
CA THR A 92 8.94 6.53 3.41
C THR A 92 10.26 5.91 3.00
N PHE A 93 10.31 5.35 1.79
CA PHE A 93 11.47 4.65 1.22
C PHE A 93 11.74 5.13 -0.20
N ASP A 94 12.99 4.96 -0.65
CA ASP A 94 13.33 5.11 -2.06
C ASP A 94 12.54 4.13 -2.92
N PHE A 95 12.09 4.60 -4.08
CA PHE A 95 11.20 3.86 -4.96
C PHE A 95 11.68 3.93 -6.42
N GLU A 96 11.70 2.77 -7.06
CA GLU A 96 11.96 2.61 -8.48
C GLU A 96 10.94 1.62 -9.05
N GLU A 97 10.35 1.94 -10.21
CA GLU A 97 9.45 1.06 -10.95
C GLU A 97 10.05 0.75 -12.31
N GLY A 98 10.15 -0.53 -12.63
CA GLY A 98 10.45 -1.03 -13.97
C GLY A 98 9.27 -1.81 -14.53
N ASP A 99 9.43 -2.35 -15.74
CA ASP A 99 8.33 -3.00 -16.48
C ASP A 99 7.68 -4.18 -15.73
N ASP A 100 8.50 -4.96 -15.02
CA ASP A 100 8.09 -6.18 -14.32
C ASP A 100 8.47 -6.18 -12.83
N TYR A 101 8.86 -5.03 -12.27
CA TYR A 101 9.34 -4.96 -10.89
C TYR A 101 9.14 -3.60 -10.24
N ILE A 102 9.18 -3.63 -8.91
CA ILE A 102 9.39 -2.45 -8.06
C ILE A 102 10.59 -2.68 -7.15
N LYS A 103 11.30 -1.62 -6.80
CA LYS A 103 12.37 -1.65 -5.79
C LYS A 103 12.02 -0.69 -4.68
N ILE A 104 12.12 -1.15 -3.43
CA ILE A 104 11.72 -0.38 -2.25
C ILE A 104 12.90 -0.32 -1.28
N GLY A 105 13.53 0.84 -1.17
CA GLY A 105 14.63 1.13 -0.25
C GLY A 105 15.64 -0.01 -0.13
N THR A 106 15.95 -0.38 1.11
CA THR A 106 16.84 -1.50 1.44
C THR A 106 16.15 -2.87 1.42
N PHE A 107 14.82 -2.93 1.22
CA PHE A 107 14.10 -4.21 1.10
C PHE A 107 14.38 -4.89 -0.24
N GLY A 108 14.83 -4.14 -1.24
CA GLY A 108 15.28 -4.66 -2.51
C GLY A 108 14.17 -4.74 -3.55
N LYS A 109 14.38 -5.62 -4.53
CA LYS A 109 13.53 -5.75 -5.73
C LYS A 109 12.42 -6.79 -5.51
N PHE A 110 11.19 -6.40 -5.82
CA PHE A 110 10.00 -7.23 -5.84
C PHE A 110 9.55 -7.40 -7.29
N THR A 111 9.36 -8.64 -7.72
CA THR A 111 8.96 -8.96 -9.11
C THR A 111 7.45 -9.08 -9.19
N LYS A 112 6.87 -8.52 -10.25
CA LYS A 112 5.45 -8.60 -10.54
C LYS A 112 5.07 -10.05 -10.84
N LYS A 113 4.03 -10.55 -10.18
CA LYS A 113 3.45 -11.85 -10.49
C LYS A 113 2.62 -11.74 -11.77
N ALA A 114 2.73 -12.77 -12.61
CA ALA A 114 1.95 -12.91 -13.84
C ALA A 114 0.47 -13.18 -13.55
#